data_AF-A0A969VSG6-F1
#
_entry.id   AF-A0A969VSG6-F1
#
_cell.length_a   1.000
_cell.length_b   1.000
_cell.length_c   1.000
_cell.angle_alpha   90.00
_cell.angle_beta   90.00
_cell.angle_gamma   90.00
#
_symmetry.space_group_name_H-M   'P 1'
#
loop_
_entity.id
_entity.type
_entity.pdbx_description
1 polymer ?
#
loop_
_entity_poly.entity_id
_entity_poly.type
_entity_poly.pdbx_seq_one_letter_code
_entity_poly.pdbx_strand_id
1 'polypeptide(L)'
;MSGLFEMLNKIHQKPGMYIGRASASDLFMFIVGYRTAREELGVEPTEKEMEFYGDFQPWLQKRYEISTSGSWAKIIEFSTNNEERAFYRFYELLDEFLQRDSHAEVEQVKEKVGNVKIG
;
A
#
# COMPACT_ATOMS: atom_id res chain seq x y z
N MET A 1 -13.07 2.22 15.29
CA MET A 1 -11.77 2.87 15.51
C MET A 1 -11.22 3.20 14.15
N SER A 2 -10.92 4.47 13.87
CA SER A 2 -10.45 4.86 12.54
C SER A 2 -8.96 4.58 12.38
N GLY A 3 -8.62 3.54 11.61
CA GLY A 3 -7.24 3.20 11.26
C GLY A 3 -6.73 3.98 10.05
N LEU A 4 -5.45 3.74 9.69
CA LEU A 4 -4.79 4.33 8.53
C LEU A 4 -5.61 4.14 7.26
N PHE A 5 -6.11 2.93 6.99
CA PHE A 5 -6.85 2.64 5.76
C PHE A 5 -8.17 3.41 5.65
N GLU A 6 -8.86 3.69 6.77
CA GLU A 6 -10.01 4.59 6.74
C GLU A 6 -9.61 6.01 6.39
N MET A 7 -8.46 6.47 6.89
CA MET A 7 -7.92 7.79 6.55
C MET A 7 -7.50 7.86 5.09
N LEU A 8 -6.83 6.82 4.57
CA LEU A 8 -6.46 6.70 3.16
C LEU A 8 -7.70 6.75 2.26
N ASN A 9 -8.79 6.07 2.62
CA ASN A 9 -10.05 6.13 1.87
C ASN A 9 -10.65 7.55 1.86
N LYS A 10 -10.65 8.25 3.00
CA LYS A 10 -11.10 9.65 3.08
C LYS A 10 -10.26 10.58 2.20
N ILE A 11 -8.93 10.41 2.21
CA ILE A 11 -8.01 11.18 1.38
C ILE A 11 -8.23 10.86 -0.10
N HIS A 12 -8.45 9.60 -0.48
CA HIS A 12 -8.71 9.20 -1.87
C HIS A 12 -9.92 9.94 -2.44
N GLN A 13 -11.00 10.04 -1.66
CA GLN A 13 -12.24 10.69 -2.10
C GLN A 13 -12.11 12.21 -2.21
N LYS A 14 -11.29 12.85 -1.36
CA LYS A 14 -11.20 14.31 -1.26
C LYS A 14 -9.76 14.77 -0.97
N PRO A 15 -8.77 14.53 -1.85
CA PRO A 15 -7.37 14.80 -1.55
C PRO A 15 -7.10 16.27 -1.22
N GLY A 16 -7.76 17.19 -1.94
CA GLY A 16 -7.65 18.63 -1.68
C GLY A 16 -8.05 19.05 -0.25
N MET A 17 -8.97 18.32 0.39
CA MET A 17 -9.44 18.64 1.75
C MET A 17 -8.46 18.19 2.83
N TYR A 18 -7.74 17.08 2.60
CA TYR A 18 -6.90 16.46 3.62
C TYR A 18 -5.41 16.78 3.45
N ILE A 19 -4.93 16.83 2.21
CA ILE A 19 -3.51 17.01 1.88
C ILE A 19 -3.28 18.14 0.86
N GLY A 20 -4.29 18.97 0.60
CA GLY A 20 -4.19 20.18 -0.24
C GLY A 20 -4.29 19.93 -1.75
N ARG A 21 -3.83 18.77 -2.24
CA ARG A 21 -3.93 18.36 -3.66
C ARG A 21 -3.75 16.84 -3.81
N ALA A 22 -4.10 16.29 -4.98
CA ALA A 22 -3.75 14.92 -5.30
C ALA A 22 -2.24 14.81 -5.60
N SER A 23 -1.46 14.43 -4.59
CA SER A 23 0.00 14.25 -4.70
C SER A 23 0.46 13.01 -3.95
N ALA A 24 1.22 12.15 -4.62
CA ALA A 24 1.84 10.99 -3.98
C ALA A 24 2.87 11.40 -2.91
N SER A 25 3.61 12.49 -3.13
CA SER A 25 4.59 13.01 -2.16
C SER A 25 3.90 13.54 -0.90
N ASP A 26 2.83 14.31 -1.06
CA ASP A 26 2.05 14.87 0.06
C ASP A 26 1.36 13.75 0.83
N LEU A 27 0.83 12.73 0.13
CA LEU A 27 0.27 11.52 0.74
C LEU A 27 1.33 10.74 1.54
N PHE A 28 2.53 10.57 1.00
CA PHE A 28 3.63 9.91 1.71
C PHE A 28 3.96 10.64 3.02
N MET A 29 4.12 11.96 2.97
CA MET A 29 4.40 12.76 4.16
C MET A 29 3.26 12.70 5.18
N PHE A 30 2.01 12.69 4.72
CA PHE A 30 0.85 12.48 5.58
C PHE A 30 0.92 11.14 6.33
N ILE A 31 1.20 10.04 5.62
CA ILE A 31 1.29 8.69 6.21
C ILE A 31 2.42 8.61 7.24
N VAL A 32 3.59 9.18 6.92
CA VAL A 32 4.73 9.26 7.86
C VAL A 32 4.31 10.01 9.12
N GLY A 33 3.72 11.20 8.99
CA GLY A 33 3.27 12.00 10.13
C GLY A 33 2.17 11.31 10.95
N TYR A 34 1.21 10.64 10.28
CA TYR A 34 0.15 9.88 10.94
C TYR A 34 0.71 8.73 11.78
N ARG A 35 1.68 7.99 11.24
CA ARG A 35 2.37 6.92 11.96
C ARG A 35 3.13 7.48 13.17
N THR A 36 3.95 8.51 12.98
CA THR A 36 4.71 9.15 14.06
C THR A 36 3.79 9.64 15.17
N ALA A 37 2.70 10.33 14.84
CA ALA A 37 1.76 10.83 15.86
C ALA A 37 1.11 9.69 16.66
N ARG A 38 0.81 8.55 16.03
CA ARG A 38 0.26 7.38 16.74
C ARG A 38 1.28 6.72 17.65
N GLU A 39 2.52 6.58 17.19
CA GLU A 39 3.62 6.05 18.01
C GLU A 39 3.84 6.91 19.26
N GLU A 40 3.90 8.24 19.12
CA GLU A 40 4.04 9.19 20.24
C GLU A 40 2.86 9.14 21.22
N LEU A 41 1.67 8.79 20.74
CA LEU A 41 0.46 8.65 21.56
C LEU A 41 0.29 7.24 22.15
N GLY A 42 1.22 6.32 21.91
CA GLY A 42 1.13 4.93 22.37
C GLY A 42 -0.01 4.14 21.72
N VAL A 43 -0.43 4.53 20.51
CA VAL A 43 -1.49 3.86 19.76
C VAL A 43 -0.87 2.82 18.83
N GLU A 44 -0.94 1.56 19.24
CA GLU A 44 -0.40 0.44 18.47
C GLU A 44 -1.01 0.35 17.05
N PRO A 45 -0.21 0.00 16.04
CA PRO A 45 -0.71 -0.31 14.71
C PRO A 45 -1.44 -1.66 14.69
N THR A 46 -2.42 -1.78 13.81
CA THR A 46 -3.02 -3.08 13.48
C THR A 46 -2.05 -3.95 12.67
N GLU A 47 -2.29 -5.26 12.59
CA GLU A 47 -1.46 -6.17 11.78
C GLU A 47 -1.33 -5.72 10.32
N LYS A 48 -2.44 -5.30 9.70
CA LYS A 48 -2.44 -4.77 8.33
C LYS A 48 -1.63 -3.48 8.18
N GLU A 49 -1.63 -2.63 9.20
CA GLU A 49 -0.82 -1.41 9.19
C GLU A 49 0.67 -1.75 9.32
N MET A 50 1.04 -2.68 10.20
CA MET A 50 2.42 -3.17 10.33
C MET A 50 2.93 -3.77 9.01
N GLU A 51 2.11 -4.62 8.38
CA GLU A 51 2.40 -5.22 7.08
C GLU A 51 2.58 -4.15 5.99
N PHE A 52 1.69 -3.16 5.92
CA PHE A 52 1.84 -2.06 4.96
C PHE A 52 3.13 -1.26 5.20
N TYR A 53 3.44 -0.93 6.46
CA TYR A 53 4.65 -0.18 6.80
C TYR A 53 5.95 -0.94 6.50
N GLY A 54 5.94 -2.27 6.67
CA GLY A 54 7.11 -3.12 6.44
C GLY A 54 7.29 -3.53 4.98
N ASP A 55 6.20 -3.92 4.31
CA ASP A 55 6.29 -4.75 3.11
C ASP A 55 5.87 -4.04 1.83
N PHE A 56 5.13 -2.92 1.90
CA PHE A 56 4.67 -2.22 0.69
C PHE A 56 5.84 -1.72 -0.18
N GLN A 57 6.85 -1.12 0.45
CA GLN A 57 8.05 -0.62 -0.24
C GLN A 57 8.86 -1.77 -0.89
N PRO A 58 9.27 -2.83 -0.16
CA PRO A 58 9.94 -3.98 -0.77
C PRO A 58 9.13 -4.64 -1.89
N TRP A 59 7.82 -4.80 -1.69
CA TRP A 59 6.93 -5.37 -2.70
C TRP A 59 6.92 -4.52 -3.98
N LEU A 60 6.81 -3.20 -3.84
CA LEU A 60 6.82 -2.27 -4.96
C LEU A 60 8.15 -2.30 -5.71
N GLN A 61 9.27 -2.27 -4.98
CA GLN A 61 10.61 -2.36 -5.56
C GLN A 61 10.79 -3.64 -6.39
N LYS A 62 10.34 -4.78 -5.86
CA LYS A 62 10.34 -6.06 -6.58
C LYS A 62 9.49 -6.00 -7.84
N ARG A 63 8.30 -5.42 -7.77
CA ARG A 63 7.37 -5.30 -8.90
C ARG A 63 7.94 -4.48 -10.06
N TYR A 64 8.60 -3.36 -9.75
CA TYR A 64 9.19 -2.49 -10.77
C TYR A 64 10.64 -2.85 -11.12
N GLU A 65 11.21 -3.91 -10.54
CA GLU A 65 12.62 -4.30 -10.71
C GLU A 65 13.60 -3.17 -10.38
N ILE A 66 13.26 -2.36 -9.37
CA ILE A 66 14.04 -1.20 -8.96
C ILE A 66 14.75 -1.48 -7.63
N SER A 67 16.04 -1.15 -7.55
CA SER A 67 16.86 -1.27 -6.34
C SER A 67 17.12 0.06 -5.61
N THR A 68 16.51 1.17 -6.06
CA THR A 68 16.70 2.50 -5.46
C THR A 68 16.18 2.57 -4.03
N SER A 69 16.85 3.35 -3.17
CA SER A 69 16.42 3.64 -1.79
C SER A 69 15.37 4.74 -1.69
N GLY A 70 14.88 5.27 -2.82
CA GLY A 70 13.81 6.28 -2.84
C GLY A 70 12.50 5.74 -2.28
N SER A 71 11.68 6.63 -1.70
CA SER A 71 10.35 6.27 -1.21
C SER A 71 9.46 5.73 -2.33
N TRP A 72 8.47 4.91 -1.96
CA TRP A 72 7.49 4.38 -2.90
C TRP A 72 6.80 5.50 -3.68
N ALA A 73 6.59 6.67 -3.05
CA ALA A 73 6.01 7.83 -3.72
C ALA A 73 6.89 8.30 -4.88
N LYS A 74 8.21 8.37 -4.70
CA LYS A 74 9.13 8.71 -5.78
C LYS A 74 9.17 7.64 -6.87
N ILE A 75 9.17 6.35 -6.48
CA ILE A 75 9.12 5.25 -7.45
C ILE A 75 7.89 5.37 -8.36
N ILE A 76 6.70 5.63 -7.78
CA ILE A 76 5.45 5.78 -8.52
C ILE A 76 5.43 7.08 -9.35
N GLU A 77 5.94 8.18 -8.80
CA GLU A 77 6.03 9.45 -9.52
C GLU A 77 6.91 9.32 -10.76
N PHE A 78 8.06 8.64 -10.66
CA PHE A 78 8.91 8.36 -11.81
C PHE A 78 8.23 7.49 -12.87
N SER A 79 7.44 6.49 -12.47
CA SER A 79 6.76 5.61 -13.43
C SER A 79 5.57 6.28 -14.14
N THR A 80 4.95 7.27 -13.52
CA THR A 80 3.79 7.98 -14.06
C THR A 80 4.13 9.31 -14.74
N ASN A 81 5.31 9.87 -14.43
CA ASN A 81 5.79 11.18 -14.87
C ASN A 81 4.78 12.33 -14.60
N ASN A 82 3.96 12.19 -13.54
CA ASN A 82 2.96 13.16 -13.14
C ASN A 82 2.50 12.89 -11.70
N GLU A 83 2.60 13.89 -10.84
CA GLU A 83 2.36 13.75 -9.41
C GLU A 83 0.90 13.40 -9.03
N GLU A 84 -0.08 13.91 -9.79
CA GLU A 84 -1.50 13.58 -9.61
C GLU A 84 -1.81 12.15 -10.07
N ARG A 85 -1.29 11.72 -11.21
CA ARG A 85 -1.41 10.33 -11.66
C ARG A 85 -0.71 9.37 -10.69
N ALA A 86 0.41 9.78 -10.11
CA ALA A 86 1.10 9.00 -9.09
C ALA A 86 0.23 8.77 -7.84
N PHE A 87 -0.54 9.78 -7.43
CA PHE A 87 -1.49 9.67 -6.32
C PHE A 87 -2.52 8.58 -6.58
N TYR A 88 -3.20 8.60 -7.74
CA TYR A 88 -4.18 7.56 -8.07
C TYR A 88 -3.53 6.19 -8.26
N ARG A 89 -2.35 6.14 -8.87
CA ARG A 89 -1.59 4.91 -9.06
C ARG A 89 -1.20 4.26 -7.73
N PHE A 90 -0.94 5.04 -6.68
CA PHE A 90 -0.73 4.49 -5.34
C PHE A 90 -1.94 3.68 -4.86
N TYR A 91 -3.16 4.17 -5.03
CA TYR A 91 -4.35 3.44 -4.57
C TYR A 91 -4.57 2.13 -5.34
N GLU A 92 -4.34 2.13 -6.65
CA GLU A 92 -4.37 0.89 -7.44
C GLU A 92 -3.33 -0.13 -6.92
N LEU A 93 -2.10 0.32 -6.67
CA LEU A 93 -1.02 -0.52 -6.16
C LEU A 93 -1.28 -0.98 -4.73
N LEU A 94 -1.92 -0.16 -3.91
CA LEU A 94 -2.34 -0.52 -2.55
C LEU A 94 -3.37 -1.64 -2.60
N ASP A 95 -4.37 -1.55 -3.47
CA ASP A 95 -5.38 -2.60 -3.64
C ASP A 95 -4.73 -3.90 -4.13
N GLU A 96 -3.83 -3.83 -5.13
CA GLU A 96 -3.06 -4.99 -5.60
C GLU A 96 -2.22 -5.62 -4.49
N PHE A 97 -1.54 -4.79 -3.68
CA PHE A 97 -0.74 -5.25 -2.55
C PHE A 97 -1.61 -5.96 -1.52
N LEU A 98 -2.76 -5.41 -1.15
CA LEU A 98 -3.65 -6.01 -0.15
C LEU A 98 -4.34 -7.30 -0.64
N GLN A 99 -4.46 -7.49 -1.95
CA GLN A 99 -5.08 -8.69 -2.56
C GLN A 99 -4.07 -9.81 -2.87
N ARG A 100 -2.77 -9.59 -2.69
CA ARG A 100 -1.72 -10.53 -3.11
C ARG A 100 -1.84 -11.92 -2.46
N ASP A 101 -2.29 -11.98 -1.21
CA ASP A 101 -2.44 -13.25 -0.47
C ASP A 101 -3.72 -14.01 -0.83
N SER A 102 -4.73 -13.32 -1.39
CA SER A 102 -5.95 -13.96 -1.88
C SER A 102 -5.71 -14.88 -3.07
N HIS A 103 -4.61 -14.67 -3.81
CA HIS A 103 -4.20 -15.53 -4.93
C HIS A 103 -3.29 -16.69 -4.51
N ALA A 104 -2.48 -16.53 -3.46
CA ALA A 104 -1.60 -17.59 -2.97
C ALA A 104 -2.39 -18.79 -2.40
N GLU A 105 -3.54 -18.55 -1.77
CA GLU A 105 -4.43 -19.62 -1.31
C GLU A 105 -5.09 -20.39 -2.46
N VAL A 106 -5.43 -19.71 -3.56
CA VAL A 106 -6.06 -20.35 -4.73
C VAL A 106 -5.08 -21.28 -5.47
N GLU A 107 -3.80 -20.93 -5.51
CA GLU A 107 -2.75 -21.76 -6.11
C GLU A 107 -2.48 -23.03 -5.27
N GLN A 108 -2.39 -22.89 -3.94
CA GLN A 108 -2.18 -24.03 -3.03
C GLN A 108 -3.39 -24.98 -2.95
N VAL A 109 -4.61 -24.48 -3.13
CA VAL A 109 -5.82 -25.32 -3.19
C VAL A 109 -5.87 -26.11 -4.50
N LYS A 110 -5.42 -25.55 -5.63
CA LYS A 110 -5.35 -26.26 -6.92
C LYS A 110 -4.36 -27.43 -6.90
N GLU A 111 -3.20 -27.28 -6.26
CA GLU A 111 -2.23 -28.37 -6.10
C GLU A 111 -2.73 -29.50 -5.20
N LYS A 112 -3.43 -29.16 -4.10
CA LYS A 112 -4.00 -30.16 -3.18
C LYS A 112 -5.17 -30.94 -3.79
N VAL A 113 -6.03 -30.27 -4.57
CA VAL A 113 -7.18 -30.91 -5.25
C VAL A 113 -6.73 -31.76 -6.44
N GLY A 114 -5.65 -31.38 -7.14
CA GLY A 114 -5.07 -32.16 -8.24
C GLY A 114 -4.42 -33.49 -7.84
N ASN A 115 -4.10 -33.68 -6.55
CA ASN A 115 -3.42 -34.87 -6.05
C ASN A 115 -4.35 -35.93 -5.41
N VAL A 116 -5.66 -35.69 -5.37
CA VAL A 116 -6.65 -36.71 -4.99
C VAL A 116 -7.00 -37.54 -6.23
N LYS A 117 -6.06 -38.40 -6.66
CA LYS A 117 -6.40 -39.52 -7.54
C LYS A 117 -7.06 -40.61 -6.73
N ILE A 118 -8.35 -40.74 -6.95
CA ILE A 118 -9.23 -41.92 -6.86
C ILE A 118 -8.45 -43.20 -6.49
N GLY A 119 -8.60 -43.61 -5.23
CA GLY A 119 -8.37 -45.00 -4.80
C GLY A 119 -9.60 -45.86 -5.05
#